data_AF-A0A1H6GVS4-F1
#
_entry.id   AF-A0A1H6GVS4-F1
#
_cell.length_a   1.000
_cell.length_b   1.000
_cell.length_c   1.000
_cell.angle_alpha   90.00
_cell.angle_beta   90.00
_cell.angle_gamma   90.00
#
_symmetry.space_group_name_H-M   'P 1'
#
loop_
_entity.id
_entity.type
_entity.pdbx_description
1 polymer ?
#
loop_
_entity_poly.entity_id
_entity_poly.type
_entity_poly.pdbx_seq_one_letter_code
_entity_poly.pdbx_strand_id
1 'polypeptide(L)'
;MKKKLLLAATIAVSSFAFGQVGINTAAPNATLDITGVPSDASKTDGFIAPRLTGDQLKAKDNVYGTAQTGAVVYVTQLPTSGSSSKTANVSAIGYYYFDGLVWQTLNNDVWNYVSGTTATNTAAGVSTDNIWRSGNVTVGAGGPLVPTNKFTVNHTVTSAPAGGSIAIISSMDSNAQGQKIGISSNITDNSTAGTSMNFGIAAAVQDKSTVPSNGYGGFFPYNMIGSKTNPSSSNTYGVNTGVNLFSTGTLAAGNIYGVTSTAGGVNGGGNVGDISVNNLRAFDGSARPYTVSGHTFTSPMAIGGQMEVSLVGGGTSTVTSAYGVNASFNASMAGGSVTAGAAASLRSYTGFGSTGNYNITRLYGLFVDAADTSTGTKVINNSYGLFISRYRFTGDTASNAYNLYSQGADTKNYFQGRIGAGTNVPAAQLHVVKQVSDLTPAIIEGCPDLADNAAALAAGLPVGALYKTGDVLKVVH
;
A
#
# COMPACT_ATOMS: atom_id res chain seq x y z
N MET A 1 -68.74 -17.92 -78.30
CA MET A 1 -67.88 -16.77 -77.90
C MET A 1 -67.53 -16.75 -76.40
N LYS A 2 -68.48 -17.02 -75.49
CA LYS A 2 -68.26 -17.01 -74.02
C LYS A 2 -67.08 -17.88 -73.51
N LYS A 3 -66.85 -19.06 -74.09
CA LYS A 3 -65.74 -19.96 -73.69
C LYS A 3 -64.34 -19.44 -74.09
N LYS A 4 -64.24 -18.65 -75.17
CA LYS A 4 -62.96 -18.09 -75.64
C LYS A 4 -62.52 -16.88 -74.80
N LEU A 5 -63.49 -16.11 -74.28
CA LEU A 5 -63.23 -14.98 -73.40
C LEU A 5 -62.71 -15.41 -72.02
N LEU A 6 -63.23 -16.53 -71.49
CA LEU A 6 -62.79 -17.09 -70.20
C LEU A 6 -61.34 -17.62 -70.24
N LEU A 7 -60.95 -18.21 -71.38
CA LEU A 7 -59.58 -18.68 -71.59
C LEU A 7 -58.58 -17.52 -71.74
N ALA A 8 -58.96 -16.46 -72.46
CA ALA A 8 -58.12 -15.25 -72.57
C ALA A 8 -57.97 -14.54 -71.21
N ALA A 9 -59.03 -14.49 -70.41
CA ALA A 9 -58.99 -13.91 -69.08
C ALA A 9 -58.10 -14.71 -68.11
N THR A 10 -58.11 -16.04 -68.18
CA THR A 10 -57.26 -16.89 -67.31
C THR A 10 -55.78 -16.80 -67.66
N ILE A 11 -55.44 -16.68 -68.94
CA ILE A 11 -54.05 -16.45 -69.38
C ILE A 11 -53.57 -15.05 -68.97
N ALA A 12 -54.41 -14.02 -69.12
CA ALA A 12 -54.06 -12.65 -68.74
C ALA A 12 -53.85 -12.44 -67.22
N VAL A 13 -54.54 -13.21 -66.37
CA VAL A 13 -54.35 -13.16 -64.91
C VAL A 13 -53.07 -13.88 -64.47
N SER A 14 -52.62 -14.90 -65.22
CA SER A 14 -51.37 -15.63 -64.91
C SER A 14 -50.10 -14.77 -65.07
N SER A 15 -50.16 -13.72 -65.89
CA SER A 15 -49.05 -12.77 -66.12
C SER A 15 -48.81 -11.76 -64.98
N PHE A 16 -49.68 -11.71 -63.97
CA PHE A 16 -49.53 -10.82 -62.80
C PHE A 16 -49.17 -11.57 -61.51
N ALA A 17 -48.89 -12.87 -61.58
CA ALA A 17 -48.42 -13.62 -60.43
C ALA A 17 -46.94 -13.27 -60.17
N PHE A 18 -46.67 -12.50 -59.11
CA PHE A 18 -45.32 -12.39 -58.56
C PHE A 18 -44.90 -13.80 -58.09
N GLY A 19 -44.10 -14.48 -58.91
CA GLY A 19 -43.74 -15.88 -58.71
C GLY A 19 -42.79 -16.06 -57.53
N GLN A 20 -43.34 -16.26 -56.34
CA GLN A 20 -42.62 -16.93 -55.27
C GLN A 20 -42.36 -18.37 -55.72
N VAL A 21 -41.10 -18.79 -55.67
CA VAL A 21 -40.70 -20.17 -55.97
C VAL A 21 -40.68 -20.95 -54.66
N GLY A 22 -41.70 -21.77 -54.44
CA GLY A 22 -41.71 -22.74 -53.34
C GLY A 22 -41.11 -24.07 -53.80
N ILE A 23 -40.11 -24.57 -53.09
CA ILE A 23 -39.62 -25.95 -53.24
C ILE A 23 -40.05 -26.70 -51.98
N ASN A 24 -40.88 -27.74 -52.19
CA ASN A 24 -41.44 -28.56 -51.11
C ASN A 24 -42.30 -27.77 -50.08
N THR A 25 -42.84 -26.62 -50.49
CA THR A 25 -43.86 -25.85 -49.75
C THR A 25 -44.94 -25.34 -50.71
N ALA A 26 -46.21 -25.46 -50.30
CA ALA A 26 -47.36 -24.96 -51.07
C ALA A 26 -47.67 -23.48 -50.78
N ALA A 27 -47.07 -22.91 -49.74
CA ALA A 27 -47.27 -21.53 -49.31
C ALA A 27 -45.90 -20.89 -49.01
N PRO A 28 -45.13 -20.52 -50.05
CA PRO A 28 -43.80 -19.93 -49.88
C PRO A 28 -43.88 -18.57 -49.17
N ASN A 29 -43.06 -18.37 -48.14
CA ASN A 29 -43.01 -17.12 -47.36
C ASN A 29 -41.94 -16.14 -47.85
N ALA A 30 -41.15 -16.51 -48.85
CA ALA A 30 -40.10 -15.70 -49.47
C ALA A 30 -40.13 -15.88 -51.00
N THR A 31 -39.37 -15.05 -51.72
CA THR A 31 -39.24 -15.17 -53.19
C THR A 31 -38.69 -16.54 -53.61
N LEU A 32 -37.85 -17.15 -52.78
CA LEU A 32 -37.47 -18.56 -52.83
C LEU A 32 -37.61 -19.14 -51.41
N ASP A 33 -38.51 -20.10 -51.23
CA ASP A 33 -38.73 -20.80 -49.95
C ASP A 33 -38.47 -22.30 -50.18
N ILE A 34 -37.50 -22.84 -49.43
CA ILE A 34 -37.09 -24.25 -49.51
C ILE A 34 -37.37 -24.88 -48.15
N THR A 35 -38.41 -25.70 -48.08
CA THR A 35 -38.77 -26.42 -46.85
C THR A 35 -38.20 -27.83 -46.87
N GLY A 36 -37.47 -28.23 -45.83
CA GLY A 36 -36.90 -29.58 -45.71
C GLY A 36 -37.93 -30.68 -45.40
N VAL A 37 -37.48 -31.93 -45.35
CA VAL A 37 -38.26 -33.11 -44.96
C VAL A 37 -37.61 -33.76 -43.72
N PRO A 38 -37.62 -33.09 -42.55
CA PRO A 38 -36.81 -33.48 -41.39
C PRO A 38 -37.16 -34.84 -40.78
N SER A 39 -38.34 -35.40 -41.10
CA SER A 39 -38.78 -36.72 -40.62
C SER A 39 -38.31 -37.88 -41.50
N ASP A 40 -37.76 -37.62 -42.69
CA ASP A 40 -37.30 -38.63 -43.64
C ASP A 40 -35.77 -38.68 -43.69
N ALA A 41 -35.18 -39.56 -42.88
CA ALA A 41 -33.73 -39.71 -42.77
C ALA A 41 -33.03 -40.21 -44.06
N SER A 42 -33.80 -40.59 -45.10
CA SER A 42 -33.25 -40.95 -46.42
C SER A 42 -33.06 -39.74 -47.35
N LYS A 43 -33.54 -38.56 -46.95
CA LYS A 43 -33.44 -37.32 -47.72
C LYS A 43 -32.45 -36.35 -47.08
N THR A 44 -31.74 -35.63 -47.94
CA THR A 44 -30.84 -34.55 -47.53
C THR A 44 -31.55 -33.22 -47.72
N ASP A 45 -31.65 -32.43 -46.65
CA ASP A 45 -32.18 -31.07 -46.68
C ASP A 45 -31.06 -30.06 -46.93
N GLY A 46 -31.29 -29.07 -47.80
CA GLY A 46 -30.36 -27.97 -48.00
C GLY A 46 -30.46 -27.29 -49.37
N PHE A 47 -29.77 -26.16 -49.49
CA PHE A 47 -29.55 -25.45 -50.74
C PHE A 47 -28.06 -25.50 -51.08
N ILE A 48 -27.73 -25.95 -52.28
CA ILE A 48 -26.35 -25.92 -52.80
C ILE A 48 -26.24 -24.73 -53.76
N ALA A 49 -25.46 -23.72 -53.35
CA ALA A 49 -25.17 -22.58 -54.22
C ALA A 49 -24.34 -23.00 -55.46
N PRO A 50 -24.34 -22.20 -56.54
CA PRO A 50 -23.46 -22.43 -57.69
C PRO A 50 -22.00 -22.61 -57.28
N ARG A 51 -21.38 -23.68 -57.78
CA ARG A 51 -19.98 -24.05 -57.51
C ARG A 51 -19.08 -23.50 -58.59
N LEU A 52 -18.05 -22.75 -58.20
CA LEU A 52 -17.08 -22.14 -59.12
C LEU A 52 -15.66 -22.32 -58.57
N THR A 53 -14.68 -22.53 -59.45
CA THR A 53 -13.27 -22.34 -59.05
C THR A 53 -12.97 -20.84 -58.91
N GLY A 54 -11.92 -20.49 -58.17
CA GLY A 54 -11.49 -19.10 -58.00
C GLY A 54 -11.17 -18.41 -59.33
N ASP A 55 -10.55 -19.12 -60.28
CA ASP A 55 -10.27 -18.59 -61.63
C ASP A 55 -11.58 -18.39 -62.44
N GLN A 56 -12.56 -19.30 -62.32
CA GLN A 56 -13.88 -19.12 -62.96
C GLN A 56 -14.68 -17.96 -62.34
N LEU A 57 -14.54 -17.74 -61.04
CA LEU A 57 -15.18 -16.63 -60.34
C LEU A 57 -14.56 -15.30 -60.78
N LYS A 58 -13.22 -15.23 -60.82
CA LYS A 58 -12.44 -14.09 -61.33
C LYS A 58 -12.76 -13.77 -62.80
N ALA A 59 -12.93 -14.78 -63.65
CA ALA A 59 -13.31 -14.58 -65.06
C ALA A 59 -14.67 -13.88 -65.23
N LYS A 60 -15.50 -13.85 -64.17
CA LYS A 60 -16.81 -13.19 -64.15
C LYS A 60 -16.79 -11.80 -63.49
N ASP A 61 -15.62 -11.23 -63.22
CA ASP A 61 -15.50 -9.92 -62.59
C ASP A 61 -16.27 -8.81 -63.31
N ASN A 62 -16.40 -8.89 -64.64
CA ASN A 62 -17.12 -7.91 -65.45
C ASN A 62 -18.65 -8.03 -65.35
N VAL A 63 -19.20 -9.18 -64.95
CA VAL A 63 -20.65 -9.43 -64.88
C VAL A 63 -21.22 -9.40 -63.46
N TYR A 64 -20.38 -9.53 -62.43
CA TYR A 64 -20.80 -9.31 -61.04
C TYR A 64 -20.75 -7.83 -60.68
N GLY A 65 -21.87 -7.12 -60.82
CA GLY A 65 -22.02 -5.71 -60.45
C GLY A 65 -23.02 -5.51 -59.31
N THR A 66 -23.48 -4.28 -59.12
CA THR A 66 -24.43 -3.90 -58.05
C THR A 66 -25.72 -4.73 -58.05
N ALA A 67 -26.20 -5.17 -59.22
CA ALA A 67 -27.40 -5.99 -59.34
C ALA A 67 -27.23 -7.42 -58.80
N GLN A 68 -25.99 -7.86 -58.53
CA GLN A 68 -25.67 -9.19 -58.00
C GLN A 68 -25.24 -9.13 -56.52
N THR A 69 -25.36 -7.99 -55.84
CA THR A 69 -25.11 -7.91 -54.40
C THR A 69 -26.02 -8.89 -53.65
N GLY A 70 -25.43 -9.69 -52.76
CA GLY A 70 -26.09 -10.79 -52.06
C GLY A 70 -26.05 -12.14 -52.79
N ALA A 71 -25.47 -12.22 -54.01
CA ALA A 71 -25.26 -13.50 -54.67
C ALA A 71 -24.32 -14.40 -53.84
N VAL A 72 -24.71 -15.65 -53.64
CA VAL A 72 -23.94 -16.65 -52.89
C VAL A 72 -23.36 -17.69 -53.85
N VAL A 73 -22.10 -18.05 -53.66
CA VAL A 73 -21.40 -19.11 -54.39
C VAL A 73 -20.59 -19.98 -53.45
N TYR A 74 -20.28 -21.20 -53.88
CA TYR A 74 -19.29 -22.05 -53.22
C TYR A 74 -18.03 -22.12 -54.07
N VAL A 75 -16.90 -21.67 -53.51
CA VAL A 75 -15.60 -21.72 -54.19
C VAL A 75 -14.97 -23.09 -53.98
N THR A 76 -14.75 -23.84 -55.06
CA THR A 76 -14.23 -25.22 -55.00
C THR A 76 -12.70 -25.32 -55.03
N GLN A 77 -12.01 -24.27 -55.47
CA GLN A 77 -10.54 -24.19 -55.57
C GLN A 77 -10.09 -22.73 -55.55
N LEU A 78 -8.91 -22.42 -55.03
CA LEU A 78 -8.34 -21.06 -55.05
C LEU A 78 -7.87 -20.62 -56.44
N PRO A 79 -7.84 -19.30 -56.76
CA PRO A 79 -7.31 -18.80 -58.02
C PRO A 79 -5.83 -19.14 -58.19
N THR A 80 -5.47 -19.75 -59.32
CA THR A 80 -4.07 -20.11 -59.62
C THR A 80 -3.29 -18.95 -60.23
N SER A 81 -3.99 -17.98 -60.83
CA SER A 81 -3.44 -16.82 -61.52
C SER A 81 -3.37 -15.54 -60.66
N GLY A 82 -3.44 -15.68 -59.33
CA GLY A 82 -3.57 -14.58 -58.38
C GLY A 82 -4.97 -13.97 -58.31
N SER A 83 -5.29 -13.26 -57.24
CA SER A 83 -6.61 -12.65 -57.02
C SER A 83 -6.80 -11.35 -57.82
N SER A 84 -8.04 -11.04 -58.17
CA SER A 84 -8.46 -9.71 -58.65
C SER A 84 -8.93 -8.84 -57.49
N SER A 85 -9.29 -7.57 -57.77
CA SER A 85 -9.90 -6.70 -56.76
C SER A 85 -11.16 -7.32 -56.14
N LYS A 86 -12.01 -7.99 -56.95
CA LYS A 86 -13.25 -8.60 -56.46
C LYS A 86 -13.01 -9.92 -55.73
N THR A 87 -12.00 -10.69 -56.11
CA THR A 87 -11.67 -11.99 -55.51
C THR A 87 -10.57 -11.93 -54.44
N ALA A 88 -10.19 -10.72 -54.01
CA ALA A 88 -9.10 -10.50 -53.05
C ALA A 88 -9.27 -11.30 -51.74
N ASN A 89 -10.51 -11.46 -51.27
CA ASN A 89 -10.82 -12.14 -50.01
C ASN A 89 -11.07 -13.65 -50.17
N VAL A 90 -10.99 -14.20 -51.40
CA VAL A 90 -11.14 -15.64 -51.67
C VAL A 90 -9.84 -16.37 -51.33
N SER A 91 -9.63 -16.64 -50.04
CA SER A 91 -8.40 -17.22 -49.49
C SER A 91 -8.54 -18.68 -49.04
N ALA A 92 -9.77 -19.19 -48.96
CA ALA A 92 -10.07 -20.58 -48.64
C ALA A 92 -11.20 -21.15 -49.52
N ILE A 93 -11.26 -22.48 -49.65
CA ILE A 93 -12.41 -23.18 -50.25
C ILE A 93 -13.59 -23.04 -49.29
N GLY A 94 -14.74 -22.56 -49.77
CA GLY A 94 -15.89 -22.29 -48.90
C GLY A 94 -17.00 -21.46 -49.56
N TYR A 95 -18.00 -21.08 -48.75
CA TYR A 95 -19.09 -20.23 -49.18
C TYR A 95 -18.71 -18.75 -49.13
N TYR A 96 -19.08 -18.01 -50.16
CA TYR A 96 -18.87 -16.57 -50.27
C TYR A 96 -20.14 -15.88 -50.74
N TYR A 97 -20.37 -14.65 -50.27
CA TYR A 97 -21.37 -13.74 -50.83
C TYR A 97 -20.72 -12.52 -51.47
N PHE A 98 -21.34 -11.97 -52.51
CA PHE A 98 -20.88 -10.75 -53.14
C PHE A 98 -21.45 -9.53 -52.42
N ASP A 99 -20.61 -8.65 -51.88
CA ASP A 99 -21.06 -7.46 -51.14
C ASP A 99 -21.35 -6.24 -52.05
N GLY A 100 -21.13 -6.38 -53.36
CA GLY A 100 -21.23 -5.30 -54.35
C GLY A 100 -19.87 -4.80 -54.84
N LEU A 101 -18.79 -5.10 -54.11
CA LEU A 101 -17.41 -4.75 -54.45
C LEU A 101 -16.52 -5.99 -54.49
N VAL A 102 -16.54 -6.82 -53.44
CA VAL A 102 -15.68 -7.99 -53.27
C VAL A 102 -16.46 -9.21 -52.76
N TRP A 103 -15.86 -10.39 -52.89
CA TRP A 103 -16.41 -11.64 -52.36
C TRP A 103 -16.04 -11.82 -50.89
N GLN A 104 -17.01 -11.78 -49.98
CA GLN A 104 -16.81 -11.97 -48.55
C GLN A 104 -17.09 -13.41 -48.12
N THR A 105 -16.30 -13.94 -47.21
CA THR A 105 -16.51 -15.29 -46.67
C THR A 105 -17.78 -15.34 -45.82
N LEU A 106 -18.59 -16.39 -45.99
CA LEU A 106 -19.70 -16.73 -45.09
C LEU A 106 -19.18 -17.60 -43.95
N ASN A 107 -18.27 -17.06 -43.12
CA ASN A 107 -17.78 -17.78 -41.94
C ASN A 107 -18.33 -17.15 -40.65
N ASN A 108 -18.51 -18.00 -39.63
CA ASN A 108 -18.96 -17.59 -38.30
C ASN A 108 -17.71 -17.13 -37.53
N ASP A 109 -17.51 -15.82 -37.38
CA ASP A 109 -16.40 -15.32 -36.56
C ASP A 109 -16.73 -15.62 -35.09
N VAL A 110 -15.97 -16.53 -34.49
CA VAL A 110 -16.15 -16.97 -33.09
C VAL A 110 -15.88 -15.81 -32.11
N TRP A 111 -15.21 -14.75 -32.59
CA TRP A 111 -14.92 -13.54 -31.83
C TRP A 111 -15.73 -12.37 -32.36
N ASN A 112 -17.01 -12.35 -32.00
CA ASN A 112 -17.98 -11.35 -32.42
C ASN A 112 -17.42 -9.91 -32.30
N TYR A 113 -17.30 -9.23 -33.44
CA TYR A 113 -17.01 -7.79 -33.52
C TYR A 113 -18.24 -7.01 -33.06
N VAL A 114 -18.15 -6.34 -31.90
CA VAL A 114 -19.18 -5.39 -31.48
C VAL A 114 -19.01 -4.10 -32.29
N SER A 115 -19.82 -3.93 -33.34
CA SER A 115 -19.98 -2.64 -34.01
C SER A 115 -20.96 -1.77 -33.22
N GLY A 116 -20.47 -0.85 -32.38
CA GLY A 116 -21.30 0.17 -31.72
C GLY A 116 -20.86 0.53 -30.31
N THR A 117 -21.29 1.71 -29.84
CA THR A 117 -20.95 2.30 -28.52
C THR A 117 -21.76 1.72 -27.35
N THR A 118 -22.62 0.73 -27.60
CA THR A 118 -23.51 0.16 -26.58
C THR A 118 -23.10 -1.28 -26.31
N ALA A 119 -22.45 -1.50 -25.17
CA ALA A 119 -22.11 -2.82 -24.67
C ALA A 119 -23.40 -3.61 -24.38
N THR A 120 -23.84 -4.44 -25.32
CA THR A 120 -24.75 -5.53 -24.98
C THR A 120 -23.90 -6.64 -24.38
N ASN A 121 -24.11 -6.91 -23.08
CA ASN A 121 -23.55 -8.06 -22.35
C ASN A 121 -24.13 -9.38 -22.87
N THR A 122 -24.01 -9.64 -24.17
CA THR A 122 -24.18 -11.00 -24.68
C THR A 122 -22.82 -11.65 -24.52
N ALA A 123 -22.66 -12.48 -23.48
CA ALA A 123 -21.45 -13.25 -23.28
C ALA A 123 -21.05 -13.91 -24.61
N ALA A 124 -19.78 -13.81 -24.99
CA ALA A 124 -19.22 -14.68 -26.02
C ALA A 124 -19.56 -16.10 -25.56
N GLY A 125 -20.44 -16.78 -26.29
CA GLY A 125 -20.99 -18.06 -25.89
C GLY A 125 -19.85 -19.04 -25.65
N VAL A 126 -19.55 -19.30 -24.37
CA VAL A 126 -18.80 -20.43 -23.83
C VAL A 126 -17.67 -20.96 -24.74
N SER A 127 -16.78 -20.09 -25.20
CA SER A 127 -15.52 -20.58 -25.76
C SER A 127 -14.68 -21.12 -24.60
N THR A 128 -14.32 -22.40 -24.70
CA THR A 128 -13.31 -23.03 -23.83
C THR A 128 -11.91 -22.94 -24.45
N ASP A 129 -11.79 -22.21 -25.56
CA ASP A 129 -10.55 -22.11 -26.32
C ASP A 129 -9.54 -21.21 -25.61
N ASN A 130 -8.28 -21.60 -25.69
CA ASN A 130 -7.19 -20.74 -25.28
C ASN A 130 -7.11 -19.54 -26.23
N ILE A 131 -6.95 -18.32 -25.68
CA ILE A 131 -6.73 -17.12 -26.48
C ILE A 131 -5.25 -17.05 -26.90
N TRP A 132 -4.96 -17.38 -28.16
CA TRP A 132 -3.63 -17.22 -28.76
C TRP A 132 -3.62 -16.00 -29.69
N ARG A 133 -2.90 -14.93 -29.31
CA ARG A 133 -2.76 -13.72 -30.13
C ARG A 133 -1.30 -13.29 -30.23
N SER A 134 -0.85 -12.95 -31.44
CA SER A 134 0.46 -12.31 -31.68
C SER A 134 0.44 -10.82 -31.34
N GLY A 135 -0.75 -10.20 -31.37
CA GLY A 135 -1.02 -8.84 -30.95
C GLY A 135 -1.21 -8.69 -29.44
N ASN A 136 -1.54 -7.48 -29.01
CA ASN A 136 -1.72 -7.16 -27.59
C ASN A 136 -3.14 -7.52 -27.13
N VAL A 137 -3.27 -8.01 -25.89
CA VAL A 137 -4.56 -8.36 -25.27
C VAL A 137 -4.84 -7.44 -24.09
N THR A 138 -6.00 -6.77 -24.12
CA THR A 138 -6.48 -5.94 -23.00
C THR A 138 -7.81 -6.45 -22.47
N VAL A 139 -7.94 -6.50 -21.14
CA VAL A 139 -9.18 -6.81 -20.43
C VAL A 139 -9.59 -5.60 -19.59
N GLY A 140 -10.83 -5.13 -19.75
CA GLY A 140 -11.43 -4.08 -18.90
C GLY A 140 -11.23 -2.61 -19.33
N ALA A 141 -10.70 -2.33 -20.53
CA ALA A 141 -10.49 -0.95 -20.98
C ALA A 141 -11.81 -0.25 -21.38
N GLY A 142 -12.17 0.81 -20.66
CA GLY A 142 -13.17 1.78 -21.09
C GLY A 142 -12.56 2.76 -22.09
N GLY A 143 -12.67 2.48 -23.39
CA GLY A 143 -12.27 3.39 -24.48
C GLY A 143 -11.10 2.89 -25.34
N PRO A 144 -10.77 3.61 -26.44
CA PRO A 144 -9.79 3.19 -27.44
C PRO A 144 -8.36 3.38 -26.93
N LEU A 145 -7.96 2.55 -25.97
CA LEU A 145 -6.57 2.45 -25.54
C LEU A 145 -5.84 1.49 -26.48
N VAL A 146 -4.82 2.00 -27.17
CA VAL A 146 -3.84 1.17 -27.88
C VAL A 146 -2.97 0.52 -26.82
N PRO A 147 -3.05 -0.80 -26.59
CA PRO A 147 -2.21 -1.43 -25.60
C PRO A 147 -0.77 -1.38 -26.12
N THR A 148 0.19 -1.00 -25.29
CA THR A 148 1.62 -1.01 -25.63
C THR A 148 2.30 -2.32 -25.21
N ASN A 149 1.62 -3.14 -24.40
CA ASN A 149 2.15 -4.36 -23.78
C ASN A 149 1.32 -5.58 -24.22
N LYS A 150 1.96 -6.76 -24.28
CA LYS A 150 1.35 -8.01 -24.80
C LYS A 150 0.11 -8.49 -24.01
N PHE A 151 0.06 -8.19 -22.72
CA PHE A 151 -1.10 -8.45 -21.86
C PHE A 151 -1.29 -7.29 -20.88
N THR A 152 -2.48 -6.70 -20.84
CA THR A 152 -2.85 -5.59 -19.94
C THR A 152 -4.21 -5.87 -19.31
N VAL A 153 -4.29 -5.97 -17.98
CA VAL A 153 -5.55 -5.95 -17.24
C VAL A 153 -5.66 -4.56 -16.63
N ASN A 154 -6.50 -3.70 -17.21
CA ASN A 154 -6.69 -2.34 -16.72
C ASN A 154 -8.10 -2.22 -16.13
N HIS A 155 -8.20 -1.65 -14.94
CA HIS A 155 -9.47 -1.33 -14.31
C HIS A 155 -9.48 0.17 -14.00
N THR A 156 -9.98 0.96 -14.95
CA THR A 156 -10.20 2.40 -14.77
C THR A 156 -11.70 2.60 -14.55
N VAL A 157 -12.15 2.61 -13.30
CA VAL A 157 -13.50 3.07 -12.94
C VAL A 157 -13.39 4.34 -12.13
N THR A 158 -13.92 5.43 -12.68
CA THR A 158 -13.98 6.73 -11.99
C THR A 158 -15.24 6.90 -11.14
N SER A 159 -16.18 5.93 -11.17
CA SER A 159 -17.45 5.99 -10.41
C SER A 159 -18.28 4.69 -10.56
N ALA A 160 -18.00 3.66 -9.76
CA ALA A 160 -18.85 2.47 -9.66
C ALA A 160 -19.38 2.29 -8.21
N PRO A 161 -20.48 1.53 -8.00
CA PRO A 161 -20.92 1.11 -6.66
C PRO A 161 -19.82 0.35 -5.91
N ALA A 162 -19.93 0.22 -4.59
CA ALA A 162 -18.94 -0.45 -3.73
C ALA A 162 -18.51 -1.83 -4.28
N GLY A 163 -17.20 -2.05 -4.41
CA GLY A 163 -16.61 -3.29 -4.94
C GLY A 163 -15.08 -3.32 -4.84
N GLY A 164 -14.48 -4.51 -4.85
CA GLY A 164 -13.03 -4.70 -4.77
C GLY A 164 -12.34 -4.60 -6.14
N SER A 165 -11.11 -4.10 -6.18
CA SER A 165 -10.26 -4.05 -7.38
C SER A 165 -8.96 -4.82 -7.16
N ILE A 166 -8.49 -5.54 -8.18
CA ILE A 166 -7.19 -6.24 -8.18
C ILE A 166 -6.35 -5.70 -9.34
N ALA A 167 -5.18 -5.14 -9.04
CA ALA A 167 -4.23 -4.67 -10.04
C ALA A 167 -2.94 -5.51 -10.00
N ILE A 168 -2.53 -6.07 -11.14
CA ILE A 168 -1.23 -6.75 -11.34
C ILE A 168 -0.48 -5.97 -12.41
N ILE A 169 0.50 -5.14 -12.03
CA ILE A 169 1.44 -4.55 -12.98
C ILE A 169 2.72 -5.38 -12.92
N SER A 170 3.20 -5.85 -14.08
CA SER A 170 4.49 -6.55 -14.20
C SER A 170 5.17 -6.16 -15.51
N SER A 171 6.50 -6.01 -15.47
CA SER A 171 7.34 -6.03 -16.68
C SER A 171 8.48 -7.04 -16.48
N MET A 172 8.49 -8.10 -17.29
CA MET A 172 9.57 -9.10 -17.35
C MET A 172 9.82 -9.49 -18.81
N ASP A 173 11.07 -9.37 -19.27
CA ASP A 173 11.52 -9.83 -20.60
C ASP A 173 12.44 -11.06 -20.45
N SER A 174 12.00 -12.24 -20.90
CA SER A 174 12.74 -13.51 -20.79
C SER A 174 12.41 -14.53 -21.89
N ASN A 175 13.43 -15.19 -22.45
CA ASN A 175 13.34 -16.20 -23.52
C ASN A 175 13.63 -17.67 -23.07
N ALA A 176 13.56 -17.99 -21.77
CA ALA A 176 13.84 -19.34 -21.20
C ALA A 176 12.59 -20.26 -21.03
N GLN A 177 12.79 -21.59 -21.00
CA GLN A 177 11.83 -22.62 -20.55
C GLN A 177 11.90 -22.83 -19.01
N GLY A 178 10.75 -22.80 -18.32
CA GLY A 178 10.57 -22.82 -16.84
C GLY A 178 9.34 -21.97 -16.40
N GLN A 179 8.97 -21.95 -15.10
CA GLN A 179 7.80 -21.18 -14.59
C GLN A 179 8.15 -19.71 -14.24
N LYS A 180 7.23 -18.75 -14.46
CA LYS A 180 7.45 -17.28 -14.28
C LYS A 180 6.33 -16.63 -13.43
N ILE A 181 6.68 -15.76 -12.46
CA ILE A 181 5.77 -15.07 -11.50
C ILE A 181 6.20 -13.60 -11.31
N GLY A 182 5.28 -12.62 -11.21
CA GLY A 182 5.60 -11.21 -10.90
C GLY A 182 4.47 -10.41 -10.22
N ILE A 183 4.82 -9.43 -9.35
CA ILE A 183 3.92 -8.43 -8.72
C ILE A 183 4.70 -7.12 -8.48
N SER A 184 4.33 -6.01 -9.13
CA SER A 184 4.75 -4.64 -8.79
C SER A 184 3.73 -3.62 -9.25
N SER A 185 2.66 -3.40 -8.46
CA SER A 185 1.54 -2.51 -8.82
C SER A 185 1.70 -1.09 -8.26
N ASN A 186 1.20 -0.07 -8.95
CA ASN A 186 0.93 1.23 -8.35
C ASN A 186 -0.54 1.24 -7.98
N ILE A 187 -0.86 1.25 -6.68
CA ILE A 187 -2.24 1.33 -6.21
C ILE A 187 -2.53 2.80 -5.96
N THR A 188 -3.43 3.40 -6.74
CA THR A 188 -3.98 4.71 -6.43
C THR A 188 -5.45 4.55 -6.07
N ASP A 189 -5.80 4.75 -4.81
CA ASP A 189 -7.18 4.76 -4.34
C ASP A 189 -7.66 6.22 -4.31
N ASN A 190 -8.75 6.52 -5.02
CA ASN A 190 -9.40 7.83 -5.04
C ASN A 190 -10.89 7.75 -4.67
N SER A 191 -11.26 6.72 -3.90
CA SER A 191 -12.65 6.46 -3.50
C SER A 191 -13.27 7.66 -2.77
N THR A 192 -14.49 8.02 -3.16
CA THR A 192 -15.25 9.15 -2.59
C THR A 192 -16.45 8.74 -1.74
N ALA A 193 -16.80 7.44 -1.71
CA ALA A 193 -17.88 6.89 -0.89
C ALA A 193 -17.51 5.49 -0.34
N GLY A 194 -18.07 5.13 0.81
CA GLY A 194 -17.84 3.83 1.46
C GLY A 194 -16.62 3.80 2.39
N THR A 195 -15.91 2.68 2.42
CA THR A 195 -14.66 2.47 3.17
C THR A 195 -13.69 1.68 2.30
N SER A 196 -12.39 1.93 2.42
CA SER A 196 -11.38 1.25 1.60
C SER A 196 -10.35 0.46 2.41
N MET A 197 -9.76 -0.54 1.77
CA MET A 197 -8.61 -1.26 2.29
C MET A 197 -7.59 -1.45 1.17
N ASN A 198 -6.40 -0.89 1.36
CA ASN A 198 -5.34 -0.93 0.36
C ASN A 198 -4.24 -1.89 0.80
N PHE A 199 -3.97 -2.93 0.03
CA PHE A 199 -2.97 -3.95 0.37
C PHE A 199 -1.98 -4.13 -0.79
N GLY A 200 -0.71 -3.82 -0.54
CA GLY A 200 0.37 -3.92 -1.52
C GLY A 200 1.52 -4.80 -1.02
N ILE A 201 1.86 -5.87 -1.74
CA ILE A 201 3.00 -6.76 -1.36
C ILE A 201 4.34 -6.27 -1.93
N ALA A 202 4.32 -5.53 -3.03
CA ALA A 202 5.49 -4.87 -3.65
C ALA A 202 5.02 -3.67 -4.47
N ALA A 203 4.14 -2.87 -3.87
CA ALA A 203 3.41 -1.82 -4.56
C ALA A 203 3.62 -0.47 -3.87
N ALA A 204 3.83 0.60 -4.64
CA ALA A 204 3.67 1.94 -4.12
C ALA A 204 2.17 2.22 -3.99
N VAL A 205 1.71 2.43 -2.75
CA VAL A 205 0.31 2.73 -2.48
C VAL A 205 0.16 4.23 -2.31
N GLN A 206 -0.68 4.86 -3.13
CA GLN A 206 -1.15 6.23 -3.00
C GLN A 206 -2.62 6.19 -2.63
N ASP A 207 -2.91 6.46 -1.38
CA ASP A 207 -4.26 6.51 -0.87
C ASP A 207 -4.71 7.96 -0.82
N LYS A 208 -5.43 8.37 -1.87
CA LYS A 208 -6.05 9.69 -2.08
C LYS A 208 -7.56 9.65 -1.81
N SER A 209 -8.07 8.58 -1.21
CA SER A 209 -9.49 8.45 -0.88
C SER A 209 -9.92 9.58 0.07
N THR A 210 -11.17 10.02 -0.06
CA THR A 210 -11.78 10.96 0.91
C THR A 210 -12.57 10.22 1.99
N VAL A 211 -12.51 8.89 2.00
CA VAL A 211 -13.24 8.01 2.92
C VAL A 211 -12.31 7.31 3.90
N PRO A 212 -12.84 6.76 5.01
CA PRO A 212 -12.04 5.98 5.94
C PRO A 212 -11.39 4.76 5.27
N SER A 213 -10.11 4.54 5.57
CA SER A 213 -9.27 3.55 4.90
C SER A 213 -8.28 2.88 5.85
N ASN A 214 -8.07 1.57 5.69
CA ASN A 214 -6.90 0.87 6.26
C ASN A 214 -5.90 0.51 5.16
N GLY A 215 -4.65 0.20 5.54
CA GLY A 215 -3.75 -0.33 4.52
C GLY A 215 -2.41 -0.90 4.96
N TYR A 216 -1.82 -1.63 4.03
CA TYR A 216 -0.52 -2.28 4.17
C TYR A 216 0.29 -2.00 2.91
N GLY A 217 1.42 -1.31 3.06
CA GLY A 217 2.48 -1.19 2.08
C GLY A 217 3.55 -2.25 2.36
N GLY A 218 3.97 -2.94 1.30
CA GLY A 218 5.01 -3.97 1.35
C GLY A 218 6.39 -3.36 1.12
N PHE A 219 6.94 -3.61 -0.06
CA PHE A 219 8.31 -3.19 -0.43
C PHE A 219 8.49 -1.69 -0.72
N PHE A 220 7.42 -0.95 -1.03
CA PHE A 220 7.44 0.50 -1.30
C PHE A 220 6.54 1.23 -0.29
N PRO A 221 6.74 2.56 -0.10
CA PRO A 221 6.03 3.27 0.96
C PRO A 221 4.53 3.35 0.71
N TYR A 222 3.76 3.33 1.80
CA TYR A 222 2.35 3.68 1.80
C TYR A 222 2.20 5.19 1.97
N ASN A 223 1.65 5.87 0.97
CA ASN A 223 1.44 7.31 0.99
C ASN A 223 -0.05 7.60 1.23
N MET A 224 -0.39 8.10 2.42
CA MET A 224 -1.71 8.66 2.71
C MET A 224 -1.72 10.12 2.31
N ILE A 225 -2.57 10.50 1.37
CA ILE A 225 -2.57 11.82 0.74
C ILE A 225 -3.97 12.43 0.80
N GLY A 226 -4.07 13.70 1.21
CA GLY A 226 -5.30 14.48 1.11
C GLY A 226 -5.91 14.82 2.46
N SER A 227 -7.24 14.92 2.52
CA SER A 227 -8.02 15.28 3.70
C SER A 227 -9.05 14.19 3.99
N LYS A 228 -8.93 13.52 5.13
CA LYS A 228 -9.86 12.47 5.58
C LYS A 228 -9.72 12.17 7.07
N THR A 229 -10.74 11.54 7.63
CA THR A 229 -10.79 11.14 9.04
C THR A 229 -10.93 9.63 9.17
N ASN A 230 -9.82 8.96 9.49
CA ASN A 230 -9.83 7.55 9.85
C ASN A 230 -10.06 7.39 11.36
N PRO A 231 -10.84 6.38 11.80
CA PRO A 231 -11.02 6.11 13.22
C PRO A 231 -9.70 5.69 13.89
N SER A 232 -9.60 5.89 15.20
CA SER A 232 -8.40 5.57 16.01
C SER A 232 -8.02 4.08 15.99
N SER A 233 -8.97 3.19 15.68
CA SER A 233 -8.77 1.75 15.49
C SER A 233 -8.11 1.39 14.15
N SER A 234 -8.02 2.34 13.21
CA SER A 234 -7.43 2.10 11.90
C SER A 234 -5.93 1.83 12.02
N ASN A 235 -5.41 0.96 11.17
CA ASN A 235 -3.99 0.65 11.16
C ASN A 235 -3.43 0.75 9.74
N THR A 236 -2.29 1.43 9.63
CA THR A 236 -1.53 1.54 8.39
C THR A 236 -0.11 1.05 8.62
N TYR A 237 0.31 0.09 7.80
CA TYR A 237 1.62 -0.57 7.91
C TYR A 237 2.50 -0.31 6.69
N GLY A 238 3.78 0.00 6.88
CA GLY A 238 4.82 0.03 5.85
C GLY A 238 5.90 -1.01 6.18
N VAL A 239 5.70 -2.25 5.74
CA VAL A 239 6.37 -3.45 6.26
C VAL A 239 7.88 -3.50 5.97
N ASN A 240 8.34 -3.01 4.81
CA ASN A 240 9.77 -2.98 4.45
C ASN A 240 10.33 -1.55 4.27
N THR A 241 9.46 -0.55 4.14
CA THR A 241 9.86 0.85 3.96
C THR A 241 9.14 1.74 4.96
N GLY A 242 8.13 2.47 4.55
CA GLY A 242 7.58 3.49 5.42
C GLY A 242 6.16 3.87 5.10
N VAL A 243 5.60 4.65 6.03
CA VAL A 243 4.33 5.32 5.82
C VAL A 243 4.62 6.80 5.75
N ASN A 244 4.15 7.45 4.68
CA ASN A 244 4.21 8.89 4.52
C ASN A 244 2.79 9.47 4.58
N LEU A 245 2.58 10.48 5.40
CA LEU A 245 1.33 11.22 5.46
C LEU A 245 1.54 12.60 4.84
N PHE A 246 0.67 12.97 3.91
CA PHE A 246 0.67 14.23 3.19
C PHE A 246 -0.71 14.87 3.27
N SER A 247 -0.86 15.89 4.11
CA SER A 247 -2.16 16.55 4.27
C SER A 247 -2.29 17.76 3.33
N THR A 248 -3.47 17.87 2.71
CA THR A 248 -3.93 19.07 1.99
C THR A 248 -5.11 19.76 2.69
N GLY A 249 -5.41 19.34 3.93
CA GLY A 249 -6.58 19.75 4.72
C GLY A 249 -6.51 19.20 6.15
N THR A 250 -7.56 18.57 6.67
CA THR A 250 -7.46 17.84 7.95
C THR A 250 -7.29 16.35 7.66
N LEU A 251 -6.18 15.76 8.09
CA LEU A 251 -5.89 14.33 7.97
C LEU A 251 -5.79 13.70 9.36
N ALA A 252 -6.83 13.00 9.79
CA ALA A 252 -6.79 12.17 10.98
C ALA A 252 -6.54 10.70 10.60
N ALA A 253 -5.51 10.09 11.15
CA ALA A 253 -5.20 8.68 10.99
C ALA A 253 -5.23 7.93 12.33
N GLY A 254 -5.43 6.62 12.28
CA GLY A 254 -5.32 5.75 13.45
C GLY A 254 -3.85 5.52 13.85
N ASN A 255 -3.45 4.26 13.91
CA ASN A 255 -2.08 3.89 14.25
C ASN A 255 -1.24 3.70 12.98
N ILE A 256 -0.06 4.32 12.96
CA ILE A 256 0.90 4.24 11.87
C ILE A 256 2.10 3.42 12.31
N TYR A 257 2.49 2.44 11.50
CA TYR A 257 3.62 1.56 11.73
C TYR A 257 4.46 1.44 10.47
N GLY A 258 5.78 1.62 10.55
CA GLY A 258 6.67 1.41 9.41
C GLY A 258 8.12 1.20 9.83
N VAL A 259 9.00 0.94 8.88
CA VAL A 259 10.46 1.07 9.15
C VAL A 259 10.77 2.56 9.30
N THR A 260 10.24 3.42 8.43
CA THR A 260 10.22 4.89 8.57
C THR A 260 8.79 5.42 8.55
N SER A 261 8.41 6.24 9.53
CA SER A 261 7.05 6.82 9.60
C SER A 261 7.14 8.33 9.60
N THR A 262 6.77 8.95 8.48
CA THR A 262 6.91 10.39 8.26
C THR A 262 5.53 11.04 8.14
N ALA A 263 5.23 11.97 9.03
CA ALA A 263 4.06 12.82 8.93
C ALA A 263 4.48 14.17 8.34
N GLY A 264 4.48 14.29 7.00
CA GLY A 264 4.88 15.50 6.25
C GLY A 264 6.09 15.35 5.32
N GLY A 265 6.15 14.28 4.53
CA GLY A 265 7.32 13.92 3.71
C GLY A 265 7.82 14.98 2.70
N VAL A 266 9.09 14.81 2.30
CA VAL A 266 10.04 15.87 1.91
C VAL A 266 10.13 16.23 0.41
N ASN A 267 9.11 15.94 -0.41
CA ASN A 267 9.16 16.29 -1.84
C ASN A 267 8.32 17.52 -2.18
N GLY A 268 8.83 18.70 -1.84
CA GLY A 268 8.46 19.98 -2.48
C GLY A 268 7.03 20.51 -2.25
N GLY A 269 6.18 19.79 -1.53
CA GLY A 269 4.89 20.27 -1.05
C GLY A 269 4.81 20.02 0.44
N GLY A 270 5.17 21.02 1.25
CA GLY A 270 4.98 20.94 2.70
C GLY A 270 3.52 20.59 3.02
N ASN A 271 3.26 19.95 4.16
CA ASN A 271 1.89 19.76 4.65
C ASN A 271 1.14 21.10 4.59
N VAL A 272 0.07 21.16 3.80
CA VAL A 272 -0.82 22.34 3.72
C VAL A 272 -2.06 22.13 4.59
N GLY A 273 -1.90 21.33 5.65
CA GLY A 273 -3.01 20.85 6.45
C GLY A 273 -2.59 20.21 7.77
N ASP A 274 -3.54 20.13 8.69
CA ASP A 274 -3.38 19.50 10.01
C ASP A 274 -3.30 17.98 9.88
N ILE A 275 -2.42 17.36 10.68
CA ILE A 275 -2.30 15.91 10.80
C ILE A 275 -2.52 15.50 12.27
N SER A 276 -3.39 14.52 12.50
CA SER A 276 -3.58 13.91 13.81
C SER A 276 -3.45 12.39 13.70
N VAL A 277 -2.61 11.77 14.52
CA VAL A 277 -2.42 10.32 14.53
C VAL A 277 -2.46 9.74 15.94
N ASN A 278 -3.09 8.59 16.13
CA ASN A 278 -3.16 7.93 17.44
C ASN A 278 -1.77 7.47 17.92
N ASN A 279 -0.98 6.91 17.00
CA ASN A 279 0.42 6.53 17.25
C ASN A 279 1.24 6.70 15.97
N LEU A 280 2.40 7.35 16.05
CA LEU A 280 3.38 7.38 14.95
C LEU A 280 4.58 6.48 15.32
N ARG A 281 4.64 5.26 14.78
CA ARG A 281 5.68 4.28 15.14
C ARG A 281 6.59 3.93 13.96
N ALA A 282 7.88 3.99 14.20
CA ALA A 282 8.94 3.46 13.35
C ALA A 282 9.69 2.36 14.12
N PHE A 283 9.83 1.17 13.54
CA PHE A 283 10.49 0.03 14.21
C PHE A 283 12.00 0.23 14.27
N ASP A 284 12.67 0.27 13.11
CA ASP A 284 14.13 0.38 13.01
C ASP A 284 14.61 1.75 12.50
N GLY A 285 13.76 2.51 11.81
CA GLY A 285 14.08 3.79 11.19
C GLY A 285 13.50 5.00 11.92
N SER A 286 13.26 6.10 11.19
CA SER A 286 12.88 7.37 11.80
C SER A 286 11.38 7.55 11.95
N ALA A 287 10.91 8.02 13.11
CA ALA A 287 9.60 8.64 13.26
C ALA A 287 9.74 10.16 13.12
N ARG A 288 9.14 10.74 12.08
CA ARG A 288 9.36 12.13 11.66
C ARG A 288 8.08 12.95 11.56
N PRO A 289 7.63 13.61 12.64
CA PRO A 289 6.64 14.67 12.56
C PRO A 289 7.23 15.90 11.85
N TYR A 290 6.54 16.40 10.82
CA TYR A 290 6.91 17.59 10.06
C TYR A 290 5.70 18.52 9.89
N THR A 291 5.80 19.73 10.42
CA THR A 291 4.76 20.77 10.28
C THR A 291 5.31 22.05 9.71
N VAL A 292 4.43 22.80 9.03
CA VAL A 292 4.74 24.12 8.46
C VAL A 292 3.84 25.20 9.09
N SER A 293 4.13 26.48 8.81
CA SER A 293 3.38 27.64 9.29
C SER A 293 1.86 27.44 9.25
N GLY A 294 1.16 27.73 10.35
CA GLY A 294 -0.30 27.71 10.40
C GLY A 294 -0.96 26.33 10.49
N HIS A 295 -0.17 25.25 10.56
CA HIS A 295 -0.67 23.88 10.66
C HIS A 295 -0.09 23.14 11.86
N THR A 296 -0.82 22.08 12.25
CA THR A 296 -0.55 21.31 13.46
C THR A 296 -0.32 19.83 13.18
N PHE A 297 0.58 19.23 13.96
CA PHE A 297 0.69 17.79 14.12
C PHE A 297 0.37 17.43 15.57
N THR A 298 -0.53 16.47 15.77
CA THR A 298 -0.88 15.97 17.10
C THR A 298 -0.71 14.46 17.16
N SER A 299 0.01 13.98 18.17
CA SER A 299 0.00 12.55 18.52
C SER A 299 0.20 12.33 20.03
N PRO A 300 -0.59 11.43 20.65
CA PRO A 300 -0.34 11.00 22.03
C PRO A 300 1.03 10.33 22.20
N MET A 301 1.55 9.66 21.16
CA MET A 301 2.81 8.93 21.25
C MET A 301 3.48 8.77 19.88
N ALA A 302 4.77 9.12 19.84
CA ALA A 302 5.63 8.84 18.69
C ALA A 302 6.90 8.09 19.13
N ILE A 303 7.20 6.97 18.47
CA ILE A 303 8.31 6.06 18.79
C ILE A 303 9.08 5.76 17.50
N GLY A 304 10.40 5.88 17.52
CA GLY A 304 11.24 5.51 16.38
C GLY A 304 12.55 4.87 16.80
N GLY A 305 13.18 4.14 15.88
CA GLY A 305 14.62 3.86 15.97
C GLY A 305 15.38 5.18 16.11
N GLN A 306 15.07 6.17 15.27
CA GLN A 306 15.45 7.57 15.48
C GLN A 306 14.21 8.46 15.60
N MET A 307 14.24 9.48 16.45
CA MET A 307 13.17 10.46 16.53
C MET A 307 13.65 11.83 16.04
N GLU A 308 13.04 12.32 14.96
CA GLU A 308 13.38 13.62 14.38
C GLU A 308 12.11 14.45 14.24
N VAL A 309 11.99 15.50 15.05
CA VAL A 309 10.87 16.46 14.97
C VAL A 309 11.39 17.68 14.22
N SER A 310 10.89 17.92 13.02
CA SER A 310 11.35 19.04 12.18
C SER A 310 10.22 20.03 11.95
N LEU A 311 10.47 21.31 12.26
CA LEU A 311 9.52 22.42 12.09
C LEU A 311 10.08 23.43 11.08
N VAL A 312 9.30 23.80 10.06
CA VAL A 312 9.68 24.85 9.10
C VAL A 312 8.64 25.98 9.11
N GLY A 313 9.02 27.17 9.59
CA GLY A 313 8.25 28.40 9.41
C GLY A 313 7.12 28.65 10.39
N GLY A 314 7.25 28.42 11.71
CA GLY A 314 6.23 28.86 12.68
C GLY A 314 5.04 27.92 12.91
N GLY A 315 5.10 26.68 12.43
CA GLY A 315 4.11 25.63 12.75
C GLY A 315 4.24 25.10 14.19
N THR A 316 3.23 24.35 14.65
CA THR A 316 3.19 23.76 16.01
C THR A 316 3.13 22.24 15.94
N SER A 317 3.99 21.55 16.70
CA SER A 317 3.90 20.09 16.89
C SER A 317 3.71 19.78 18.38
N THR A 318 2.65 19.03 18.69
CA THR A 318 2.30 18.63 20.06
C THR A 318 2.39 17.11 20.16
N VAL A 319 3.36 16.64 20.95
CA VAL A 319 3.59 15.20 21.18
C VAL A 319 3.64 14.93 22.67
N THR A 320 2.65 14.21 23.22
CA THR A 320 2.59 14.00 24.68
C THR A 320 3.80 13.19 25.17
N SER A 321 4.28 12.21 24.41
CA SER A 321 5.46 11.40 24.75
C SER A 321 6.27 10.98 23.53
N ALA A 322 7.59 11.11 23.64
CA ALA A 322 8.56 10.98 22.55
C ALA A 322 9.76 10.09 22.95
N TYR A 323 9.94 8.93 22.27
CA TYR A 323 10.97 7.93 22.60
C TYR A 323 11.79 7.46 21.39
N GLY A 324 13.13 7.51 21.50
CA GLY A 324 14.09 6.91 20.56
C GLY A 324 14.78 5.67 21.13
N VAL A 325 15.11 4.68 20.29
CA VAL A 325 15.84 3.46 20.69
C VAL A 325 17.30 3.47 20.17
N ASN A 326 17.55 4.15 19.05
CA ASN A 326 18.85 4.45 18.47
C ASN A 326 19.12 5.96 18.66
N ALA A 327 20.01 6.27 19.61
CA ALA A 327 19.99 7.50 20.40
C ALA A 327 20.07 8.83 19.62
N SER A 328 18.92 9.47 19.37
CA SER A 328 18.79 10.93 19.30
C SER A 328 17.30 11.34 19.25
N PHE A 329 16.91 12.31 20.08
CA PHE A 329 15.74 13.15 19.85
C PHE A 329 16.26 14.46 19.23
N ASN A 330 16.12 14.61 17.92
CA ASN A 330 16.61 15.79 17.20
C ASN A 330 15.42 16.69 16.84
N ALA A 331 15.32 17.83 17.51
CA ALA A 331 14.32 18.85 17.22
C ALA A 331 14.97 20.02 16.47
N SER A 332 14.63 20.19 15.19
CA SER A 332 15.11 21.29 14.35
C SER A 332 13.96 22.26 14.08
N MET A 333 14.16 23.58 14.27
CA MET A 333 13.11 24.58 14.04
C MET A 333 13.61 25.84 13.35
N ALA A 334 12.83 26.32 12.37
CA ALA A 334 12.88 27.68 11.84
C ALA A 334 11.57 28.42 12.24
N GLY A 335 11.44 28.76 13.54
CA GLY A 335 10.23 29.33 14.15
C GLY A 335 9.18 28.29 14.60
N GLY A 336 8.34 28.62 15.59
CA GLY A 336 7.29 27.74 16.15
C GLY A 336 7.57 27.26 17.60
N SER A 337 6.81 26.27 18.09
CA SER A 337 7.07 25.61 19.38
C SER A 337 6.91 24.07 19.31
N VAL A 338 7.79 23.34 19.98
CA VAL A 338 7.64 21.90 20.27
C VAL A 338 7.17 21.77 21.72
N THR A 339 5.98 21.22 21.93
CA THR A 339 5.44 20.98 23.28
C THR A 339 5.38 19.47 23.53
N ALA A 340 6.16 18.98 24.49
CA ALA A 340 6.15 17.58 24.90
C ALA A 340 6.00 17.43 26.42
N GLY A 341 5.13 16.50 26.84
CA GLY A 341 4.97 16.15 28.25
C GLY A 341 6.21 15.42 28.82
N ALA A 342 6.92 14.67 27.97
CA ALA A 342 8.24 14.12 28.23
C ALA A 342 8.98 13.80 26.91
N ALA A 343 10.30 14.04 26.85
CA ALA A 343 11.16 13.67 25.74
C ALA A 343 12.40 12.91 26.25
N ALA A 344 12.73 11.77 25.62
CA ALA A 344 13.93 10.99 25.96
C ALA A 344 14.50 10.29 24.70
N SER A 345 15.81 10.43 24.48
CA SER A 345 16.53 9.78 23.37
C SER A 345 16.81 8.29 23.62
N LEU A 346 16.71 7.85 24.88
CA LEU A 346 16.78 6.46 25.30
C LEU A 346 15.81 6.25 26.47
N ARG A 347 14.83 5.38 26.32
CA ARG A 347 13.92 4.96 27.39
C ARG A 347 13.75 3.45 27.39
N SER A 348 14.06 2.83 28.53
CA SER A 348 13.68 1.43 28.80
C SER A 348 12.33 1.42 29.50
N TYR A 349 11.34 0.74 28.91
CA TYR A 349 10.01 0.56 29.50
C TYR A 349 9.76 -0.93 29.74
N THR A 350 9.59 -1.30 31.00
CA THR A 350 9.27 -2.67 31.41
C THR A 350 7.96 -2.64 32.20
N GLY A 351 6.95 -3.37 31.73
CA GLY A 351 5.64 -3.42 32.35
C GLY A 351 5.08 -4.84 32.38
N PHE A 352 4.38 -5.17 33.47
CA PHE A 352 3.69 -6.45 33.66
C PHE A 352 2.19 -6.17 33.73
N GLY A 353 1.54 -6.15 32.58
CA GLY A 353 0.21 -5.53 32.38
C GLY A 353 -1.02 -6.38 32.72
N SER A 354 -0.90 -7.44 33.51
CA SER A 354 -2.04 -8.30 33.85
C SER A 354 -1.95 -8.91 35.26
N THR A 355 -3.07 -9.40 35.79
CA THR A 355 -3.13 -10.10 37.09
C THR A 355 -2.58 -11.52 36.96
N GLY A 356 -1.46 -11.82 37.63
CA GLY A 356 -0.78 -13.12 37.61
C GLY A 356 0.53 -13.10 38.39
N ASN A 357 1.17 -14.26 38.59
CA ASN A 357 2.46 -14.36 39.27
C ASN A 357 3.62 -14.26 38.26
N TYR A 358 4.49 -13.25 38.40
CA TYR A 358 5.68 -13.05 37.56
C TYR A 358 6.95 -13.43 38.32
N ASN A 359 7.46 -14.65 38.10
CA ASN A 359 8.69 -15.15 38.74
C ASN A 359 9.94 -14.76 37.93
N ILE A 360 10.51 -13.59 38.20
CA ILE A 360 11.67 -13.06 37.45
C ILE A 360 12.92 -13.08 38.33
N THR A 361 13.90 -13.92 37.97
CA THR A 361 15.13 -14.09 38.76
C THR A 361 16.05 -12.88 38.69
N ARG A 362 16.14 -12.19 37.55
CA ARG A 362 16.86 -10.92 37.36
C ARG A 362 16.18 -10.10 36.28
N LEU A 363 15.88 -8.83 36.56
CA LEU A 363 15.26 -7.89 35.63
C LEU A 363 16.12 -6.64 35.57
N TYR A 364 16.47 -6.20 34.37
CA TYR A 364 17.35 -5.05 34.17
C TYR A 364 16.66 -4.01 33.29
N GLY A 365 16.66 -2.76 33.73
CA GLY A 365 16.23 -1.61 32.91
C GLY A 365 17.31 -1.18 31.90
N LEU A 366 18.57 -1.13 32.34
CA LEU A 366 19.76 -0.96 31.52
C LEU A 366 20.86 -1.85 32.11
N PHE A 367 21.35 -2.83 31.35
CA PHE A 367 22.41 -3.75 31.79
C PHE A 367 23.69 -3.42 31.03
N VAL A 368 24.74 -3.04 31.74
CA VAL A 368 26.07 -2.78 31.19
C VAL A 368 27.02 -3.78 31.81
N ASP A 369 27.52 -4.72 31.01
CA ASP A 369 28.39 -5.80 31.44
C ASP A 369 29.66 -5.84 30.59
N ALA A 370 30.75 -6.31 31.18
CA ALA A 370 32.03 -6.49 30.52
C ALA A 370 32.55 -7.89 30.84
N ALA A 371 32.58 -8.75 29.83
CA ALA A 371 33.16 -10.09 29.93
C ALA A 371 34.46 -10.16 29.10
N ASP A 372 35.60 -10.36 29.78
CA ASP A 372 36.87 -10.71 29.14
C ASP A 372 37.21 -12.16 29.52
N THR A 373 37.38 -13.01 28.51
CA THR A 373 37.75 -14.43 28.67
C THR A 373 39.16 -14.73 28.17
N SER A 374 39.94 -13.68 27.83
CA SER A 374 41.26 -13.81 27.20
C SER A 374 42.41 -13.61 28.18
N THR A 375 43.49 -14.40 28.01
CA THR A 375 44.74 -14.26 28.76
C THR A 375 45.77 -13.47 27.95
N GLY A 376 45.85 -12.16 28.16
CA GLY A 376 46.87 -11.29 27.56
C GLY A 376 46.90 -9.89 28.18
N THR A 377 48.06 -9.22 28.16
CA THR A 377 48.26 -7.91 28.80
C THR A 377 47.47 -6.81 28.08
N LYS A 378 46.60 -6.12 28.82
CA LYS A 378 45.84 -4.95 28.34
C LYS A 378 46.35 -3.70 29.06
N VAL A 379 46.71 -2.65 28.31
CA VAL A 379 47.05 -1.34 28.89
C VAL A 379 45.86 -0.40 28.65
N ILE A 380 45.05 -0.17 29.68
CA ILE A 380 43.87 0.70 29.63
C ILE A 380 44.09 1.84 30.63
N ASN A 381 44.23 3.07 30.14
CA ASN A 381 44.50 4.24 30.99
C ASN A 381 43.27 4.67 31.80
N ASN A 382 42.06 4.56 31.22
CA ASN A 382 40.77 4.76 31.90
C ASN A 382 39.71 3.88 31.23
N SER A 383 38.90 3.19 32.04
CA SER A 383 37.74 2.42 31.56
C SER A 383 36.50 2.85 32.35
N TYR A 384 35.39 3.07 31.66
CA TYR A 384 34.13 3.51 32.28
C TYR A 384 32.99 2.58 31.88
N GLY A 385 32.24 2.06 32.85
CA GLY A 385 31.01 1.30 32.60
C GLY A 385 29.85 2.23 32.20
N LEU A 386 29.58 3.24 33.02
CA LEU A 386 28.64 4.33 32.72
C LEU A 386 29.37 5.67 32.88
N PHE A 387 29.63 6.35 31.77
CA PHE A 387 30.23 7.69 31.76
C PHE A 387 29.16 8.74 31.47
N ILE A 388 28.99 9.69 32.40
CA ILE A 388 28.03 10.79 32.27
C ILE A 388 28.83 12.08 32.22
N SER A 389 28.92 12.67 31.02
CA SER A 389 29.54 13.98 30.82
C SER A 389 28.70 15.08 31.49
N ARG A 390 29.25 16.31 31.59
CA ARG A 390 28.51 17.47 32.08
C ARG A 390 27.26 17.70 31.24
N TYR A 391 26.08 17.39 31.80
CA TYR A 391 24.80 17.52 31.10
C TYR A 391 24.15 18.87 31.40
N ARG A 392 24.38 19.85 30.52
CA ARG A 392 23.82 21.21 30.63
C ARG A 392 23.53 21.81 29.26
N PHE A 393 22.42 22.52 29.17
CA PHE A 393 22.02 23.34 28.04
C PHE A 393 21.93 24.83 28.43
N THR A 394 21.71 25.67 27.42
CA THR A 394 21.43 27.10 27.61
C THR A 394 20.02 27.26 28.18
N GLY A 395 19.90 27.84 29.38
CA GLY A 395 18.64 28.01 30.11
C GLY A 395 18.61 27.26 31.44
N ASP A 396 19.46 26.25 31.59
CA ASP A 396 19.56 25.42 32.79
C ASP A 396 20.39 26.12 33.87
N THR A 397 20.02 25.93 35.13
CA THR A 397 20.75 26.39 36.31
C THR A 397 21.39 25.22 37.07
N ALA A 398 22.24 25.49 38.04
CA ALA A 398 22.76 24.42 38.91
C ALA A 398 21.65 23.76 39.75
N SER A 399 20.52 24.44 39.95
CA SER A 399 19.40 23.97 40.77
C SER A 399 18.55 22.92 40.08
N ASN A 400 18.56 22.86 38.74
CA ASN A 400 17.67 22.01 37.94
C ASN A 400 18.41 21.16 36.89
N ALA A 401 19.74 21.09 36.97
CA ALA A 401 20.57 20.22 36.14
C ALA A 401 21.11 19.06 36.98
N TYR A 402 20.72 17.84 36.65
CA TYR A 402 21.13 16.62 37.36
C TYR A 402 21.74 15.62 36.38
N ASN A 403 22.94 15.11 36.70
CA ASN A 403 23.56 14.02 35.94
C ASN A 403 23.01 12.64 36.37
N LEU A 404 22.62 12.49 37.64
CA LEU A 404 22.00 11.31 38.22
C LEU A 404 20.90 11.76 39.19
N TYR A 405 19.69 11.24 39.05
CA TYR A 405 18.54 11.58 39.90
C TYR A 405 17.68 10.34 40.14
N SER A 406 17.29 10.11 41.40
CA SER A 406 16.38 9.05 41.82
C SER A 406 15.16 9.69 42.50
N GLN A 407 13.96 9.39 42.02
CA GLN A 407 12.71 9.95 42.55
C GLN A 407 12.02 8.98 43.51
N GLY A 408 11.45 9.50 44.60
CA GLY A 408 10.65 8.72 45.56
C GLY A 408 11.43 8.34 46.83
N ALA A 409 10.82 8.58 47.99
CA ALA A 409 11.42 8.33 49.30
C ALA A 409 11.57 6.83 49.63
N ASP A 410 10.90 5.98 48.86
CA ASP A 410 10.88 4.52 48.94
C ASP A 410 11.87 3.84 47.99
N THR A 411 12.55 4.60 47.12
CA THR A 411 13.58 4.07 46.22
C THR A 411 14.98 4.17 46.86
N LYS A 412 15.74 3.08 46.81
CA LYS A 412 17.07 2.99 47.43
C LYS A 412 18.16 2.90 46.35
N ASN A 413 19.16 3.76 46.46
CA ASN A 413 20.41 3.59 45.72
C ASN A 413 21.33 2.68 46.56
N TYR A 414 21.65 1.49 46.05
CA TYR A 414 22.56 0.55 46.72
C TYR A 414 23.84 0.40 45.90
N PHE A 415 24.97 0.78 46.50
CA PHE A 415 26.29 0.63 45.91
C PHE A 415 27.07 -0.41 46.70
N GLN A 416 27.25 -1.59 46.11
CA GLN A 416 28.06 -2.65 46.70
C GLN A 416 29.56 -2.29 46.69
N GLY A 417 30.00 -1.53 45.67
CA GLY A 417 31.35 -0.99 45.58
C GLY A 417 31.53 0.33 46.35
N ARG A 418 32.79 0.75 46.52
CA ARG A 418 33.12 2.02 47.16
C ARG A 418 32.68 3.22 46.32
N ILE A 419 32.17 4.26 46.97
CA ILE A 419 31.73 5.52 46.37
C ILE A 419 32.75 6.61 46.73
N GLY A 420 33.32 7.26 45.71
CA GLY A 420 34.18 8.44 45.86
C GLY A 420 33.48 9.71 45.41
N ALA A 421 33.52 10.76 46.24
CA ALA A 421 33.15 12.11 45.84
C ALA A 421 34.38 13.01 45.99
N GLY A 422 34.89 13.56 44.89
CA GLY A 422 36.14 14.34 44.88
C GLY A 422 37.43 13.52 44.90
N THR A 423 37.35 12.19 44.78
CA THR A 423 38.49 11.27 44.72
C THR A 423 38.22 10.10 43.77
N ASN A 424 39.23 9.67 43.03
CA ASN A 424 39.20 8.49 42.15
C ASN A 424 39.81 7.24 42.81
N VAL A 425 40.26 7.33 44.06
CA VAL A 425 40.75 6.20 44.87
C VAL A 425 40.02 6.19 46.22
N PRO A 426 38.77 5.69 46.29
CA PRO A 426 38.02 5.66 47.53
C PRO A 426 38.66 4.70 48.54
N ALA A 427 38.98 5.19 49.74
CA ALA A 427 39.59 4.38 50.82
C ALA A 427 38.54 3.70 51.73
N ALA A 428 37.28 4.15 51.66
CA ALA A 428 36.15 3.63 52.42
C ALA A 428 34.93 3.41 51.50
N GLN A 429 33.87 2.77 52.01
CA GLN A 429 32.63 2.53 51.25
C GLN A 429 32.00 3.83 50.75
N LEU A 430 32.09 4.91 51.53
CA LEU A 430 31.82 6.28 51.10
C LEU A 430 33.03 7.14 51.49
N HIS A 431 33.73 7.70 50.51
CA HIS A 431 34.90 8.56 50.70
C HIS A 431 34.64 9.92 50.05
N VAL A 432 34.42 10.94 50.88
CA VAL A 432 34.21 12.32 50.44
C VAL A 432 35.48 13.13 50.70
N VAL A 433 36.14 13.57 49.63
CA VAL A 433 37.34 14.42 49.69
C VAL A 433 36.95 15.84 49.30
N LYS A 434 37.17 16.77 50.23
CA LYS A 434 36.89 18.20 50.08
C LYS A 434 38.17 18.94 49.69
N GLN A 435 38.09 19.85 48.73
CA GLN A 435 39.23 20.71 48.40
C GLN A 435 39.31 21.91 49.36
N VAL A 436 40.51 22.42 49.60
CA VAL A 436 40.75 23.56 50.51
C VAL A 436 40.01 24.84 50.09
N SER A 437 39.62 24.96 48.83
CA SER A 437 38.86 26.09 48.27
C SER A 437 37.35 26.01 48.49
N ASP A 438 36.80 24.85 48.84
CA ASP A 438 35.38 24.71 49.10
C ASP A 438 35.10 25.31 50.49
N LEU A 439 34.10 26.19 50.64
CA LEU A 439 33.80 26.82 51.93
C LEU A 439 32.66 26.12 52.70
N THR A 440 31.85 25.30 52.03
CA THR A 440 30.75 24.51 52.62
C THR A 440 31.26 23.18 53.17
N PRO A 441 30.88 22.75 54.40
CA PRO A 441 31.24 21.44 54.93
C PRO A 441 30.54 20.30 54.16
N ALA A 442 30.94 19.05 54.39
CA ALA A 442 30.06 17.93 54.09
C ALA A 442 28.84 18.06 55.03
N ILE A 443 27.72 18.56 54.50
CA ILE A 443 26.52 18.81 55.28
C ILE A 443 25.76 17.49 55.42
N ILE A 444 25.64 16.99 56.65
CA ILE A 444 24.74 15.89 57.02
C ILE A 444 23.55 16.53 57.74
N GLU A 445 22.47 16.78 57.01
CA GLU A 445 21.24 17.34 57.55
C GLU A 445 20.39 16.26 58.23
N GLY A 446 19.62 16.64 59.26
CA GLY A 446 18.66 15.76 59.92
C GLY A 446 19.22 14.86 61.03
N CYS A 447 20.46 15.06 61.47
CA CYS A 447 20.95 14.42 62.70
C CYS A 447 20.10 14.89 63.90
N PRO A 448 19.47 13.98 64.67
CA PRO A 448 18.64 14.35 65.81
C PRO A 448 19.51 14.97 66.91
N ASP A 449 18.99 16.00 67.58
CA ASP A 449 19.63 16.63 68.73
C ASP A 449 19.26 15.87 70.01
N LEU A 450 20.20 15.09 70.53
CA LEU A 450 19.99 14.17 71.64
C LEU A 450 21.06 14.42 72.71
N ALA A 451 20.65 14.36 73.98
CA ALA A 451 21.50 14.75 75.10
C ALA A 451 22.77 13.88 75.22
N ASP A 452 22.64 12.57 74.99
CA ASP A 452 23.72 11.60 75.15
C ASP A 452 23.46 10.31 74.35
N ASN A 453 24.37 9.33 74.50
CA ASN A 453 24.29 8.04 73.82
C ASN A 453 23.07 7.21 74.29
N ALA A 454 22.67 7.34 75.55
CA ALA A 454 21.51 6.63 76.09
C ALA A 454 20.21 7.15 75.46
N ALA A 455 20.09 8.47 75.29
CA ALA A 455 18.99 9.11 74.58
C ALA A 455 18.97 8.70 73.09
N ALA A 456 20.14 8.55 72.46
CA ALA A 456 20.25 8.06 71.09
C ALA A 456 19.76 6.62 70.92
N LEU A 457 20.19 5.71 71.80
CA LEU A 457 19.70 4.33 71.81
C LEU A 457 18.20 4.24 72.12
N ALA A 458 17.72 5.05 73.07
CA ALA A 458 16.29 5.12 73.43
C ALA A 458 15.42 5.68 72.29
N ALA A 459 15.95 6.59 71.48
CA ALA A 459 15.31 7.09 70.26
C ALA A 459 15.37 6.10 69.08
N GLY A 460 15.98 4.93 69.27
CA GLY A 460 16.05 3.86 68.28
C GLY A 460 17.16 4.03 67.24
N LEU A 461 18.17 4.88 67.50
CA LEU A 461 19.32 4.99 66.60
C LEU A 461 20.22 3.74 66.74
N PRO A 462 20.63 3.10 65.63
CA PRO A 462 21.55 1.97 65.68
C PRO A 462 22.98 2.42 66.01
N VAL A 463 23.79 1.51 66.55
CA VAL A 463 25.23 1.72 66.75
C VAL A 463 25.90 2.12 65.44
N GLY A 464 26.70 3.18 65.47
CA GLY A 464 27.33 3.80 64.30
C GLY A 464 26.52 4.96 63.67
N ALA A 465 25.28 5.21 64.11
CA ALA A 465 24.50 6.34 63.66
C ALA A 465 25.10 7.68 64.16
N LEU A 466 24.93 8.74 63.37
CA LEU A 466 25.33 10.09 63.74
C LEU A 466 24.16 10.82 64.39
N TYR A 467 24.41 11.43 65.55
CA TYR A 467 23.50 12.35 66.24
C TYR A 467 24.27 13.60 66.66
N LYS A 468 23.57 14.67 67.08
CA LYS A 468 24.25 15.85 67.64
C LYS A 468 23.81 16.11 69.07
N THR A 469 24.63 16.82 69.81
CA THR A 469 24.24 17.45 71.08
C THR A 469 24.64 18.91 70.98
N GLY A 470 23.66 19.80 70.76
CA GLY A 470 23.93 21.18 70.37
C GLY A 470 24.73 21.24 69.07
N ASP A 471 25.94 21.81 69.11
CA ASP A 471 26.83 22.00 67.95
C ASP A 471 27.83 20.85 67.72
N VAL A 472 27.79 19.80 68.56
CA VAL A 472 28.75 18.69 68.50
C VAL A 472 28.13 17.47 67.82
N LEU A 473 28.72 17.02 66.72
CA LEU A 473 28.38 15.75 66.07
C LEU A 473 29.01 14.58 66.83
N LYS A 474 28.21 13.54 67.11
CA LYS A 474 28.56 12.35 67.89
C LYS A 474 28.13 11.08 67.16
N VAL A 475 28.74 9.96 67.53
CA VAL A 475 28.42 8.61 67.02
C VAL A 475 27.80 7.79 68.14
N VAL A 476 26.70 7.10 67.82
CA VAL A 476 26.09 6.11 68.73
C VAL A 476 27.05 4.93 68.88
N HIS A 477 27.37 4.56 70.11
CA HIS A 477 28.33 3.50 70.43
C HIS A 477 27.78 2.51 71.45
#